data_AF-A0A372R3Y6-F1
#
_entry.id   AF-A0A372R3Y6-F1
#
_cell.length_a   1.000
_cell.length_b   1.000
_cell.length_c   1.000
_cell.angle_alpha   90.00
_cell.angle_beta   90.00
_cell.angle_gamma   90.00
#
_symmetry.space_group_name_H-M   'P 1'
#
loop_
_entity.id
_entity.type
_entity.pdbx_description
1 polymer ?
#
loop_
_entity_poly.entity_id
_entity_poly.type
_entity_poly.pdbx_seq_one_letter_code
_entity_poly.pdbx_strand_id
1 'polypeptide(L)'
;MPSPKRFTDDFNELDTDVDFLRLDELELYELELFKDENVGGTSERCPFCNATLPILMSDRLKSASELIKQGKIPASEFCFIHFAEISVTSDGVANNYPSVINFEELPDRIHKLKNNLLEIIDGTADSYYRDCALKYYKKNGRKSASPLGLLNRFEELRAGYYGTKGALIISDILMKLFLNTHILTSENTAPLKPADYMMEVLIPETAMRLIYEDIGGDGSLETARKILVSSSNFGDWVHNDGDV
;
A
#
# COMPACT_ATOMS: atom_id res chain seq x y z
N MET A 1 -52.76 21.66 24.24
CA MET A 1 -51.56 21.97 23.44
C MET A 1 -51.15 23.40 23.71
N PRO A 2 -49.88 23.60 24.09
CA PRO A 2 -49.04 24.55 23.39
C PRO A 2 -47.67 23.95 23.04
N SER A 3 -47.06 24.54 22.00
CA SER A 3 -45.97 24.07 21.16
C SER A 3 -44.60 23.95 21.85
N PRO A 4 -43.65 23.14 21.34
CA PRO A 4 -42.29 23.09 21.86
C PRO A 4 -41.51 24.35 21.49
N LYS A 5 -40.96 25.03 22.51
CA LYS A 5 -39.99 26.12 22.33
C LYS A 5 -38.62 25.51 22.00
N ARG A 6 -37.97 26.06 20.98
CA ARG A 6 -36.55 25.83 20.65
C ARG A 6 -35.70 26.04 21.90
N PHE A 7 -34.92 25.03 22.27
CA PHE A 7 -33.85 25.15 23.24
C PHE A 7 -32.58 25.49 22.45
N THR A 8 -32.19 26.75 22.57
CA THR A 8 -30.91 27.31 22.14
C THR A 8 -29.85 26.92 23.17
N ASP A 9 -28.74 26.42 22.66
CA ASP A 9 -27.36 26.51 23.14
C ASP A 9 -27.13 26.91 24.60
N ASP A 10 -26.73 25.92 25.41
CA ASP A 10 -25.93 26.11 26.62
C ASP A 10 -25.01 24.90 26.76
N PHE A 11 -23.76 25.04 26.32
CA PHE A 11 -22.60 24.31 26.85
C PHE A 11 -21.37 25.19 26.59
N ASN A 12 -21.30 26.32 27.29
CA ASN A 12 -20.05 26.99 27.60
C ASN A 12 -19.60 26.48 28.97
N GLU A 13 -18.47 25.78 28.99
CA GLU A 13 -17.43 25.69 30.03
C GLU A 13 -16.74 24.33 29.91
N LEU A 14 -15.84 24.23 28.94
CA LEU A 14 -14.60 23.49 29.12
C LEU A 14 -13.48 24.47 28.82
N ASP A 15 -12.70 24.82 29.84
CA ASP A 15 -11.46 25.57 29.73
C ASP A 15 -10.57 24.96 28.64
N THR A 16 -10.37 25.70 27.55
CA THR A 16 -9.33 25.42 26.57
C THR A 16 -8.51 26.69 26.35
N ASP A 17 -7.59 26.96 27.25
CA ASP A 17 -6.37 27.68 26.89
C ASP A 17 -5.48 26.73 26.08
N VAL A 18 -5.91 26.40 24.87
CA VAL A 18 -5.05 25.86 23.83
C VAL A 18 -4.85 27.00 22.85
N ASP A 19 -3.71 27.65 22.98
CA ASP A 19 -3.29 28.73 22.10
C ASP A 19 -3.17 28.15 20.68
N PHE A 20 -4.20 28.38 19.85
CA PHE A 20 -4.16 28.04 18.44
C PHE A 20 -3.20 29.01 17.77
N LEU A 21 -1.94 28.58 17.60
CA LEU A 21 -0.94 29.31 16.83
C LEU A 21 -1.53 29.64 15.46
N ARG A 22 -1.44 30.92 15.09
CA ARG A 22 -1.92 31.35 13.78
C ARG A 22 -1.06 30.71 12.68
N LEU A 23 -1.61 30.55 11.48
CA LEU A 23 -0.90 29.93 10.34
C LEU A 23 0.47 30.57 10.06
N ASP A 24 0.58 31.88 10.30
CA ASP A 24 1.79 32.68 10.24
C ASP A 24 2.78 32.38 11.39
N GLU A 25 2.32 32.00 12.58
CA GLU A 25 3.15 31.52 13.68
C GLU A 25 3.63 30.08 13.48
N LEU A 26 2.84 29.22 12.81
CA LEU A 26 3.27 27.87 12.40
C LEU A 26 4.36 27.91 11.33
N GLU A 27 4.25 28.81 10.34
CA GLU A 27 5.32 29.04 9.36
C GLU A 27 6.59 29.57 10.03
N LEU A 28 6.46 30.45 11.03
CA LEU A 28 7.59 30.96 11.81
C LEU A 28 8.21 29.88 12.71
N TYR A 29 7.40 28.99 13.29
CA TYR A 29 7.88 27.88 14.11
C TYR A 29 8.60 26.81 13.26
N GLU A 30 8.09 26.51 12.06
CA GLU A 30 8.84 25.71 11.08
C GLU A 30 10.16 26.39 10.72
N LEU A 31 10.16 27.69 10.42
CA LEU A 31 11.37 28.45 10.09
C LEU A 31 12.37 28.57 11.25
N GLU A 32 11.93 28.53 12.50
CA GLU A 32 12.79 28.57 13.70
C GLU A 32 13.37 27.19 14.05
N LEU A 33 12.64 26.10 13.80
CA LEU A 33 13.18 24.73 13.86
C LEU A 33 14.34 24.50 12.87
N PHE A 34 14.44 25.30 11.81
CA PHE A 34 15.54 25.25 10.84
C PHE A 34 16.72 26.19 11.14
N LYS A 35 16.72 26.91 12.28
CA LYS A 35 17.71 27.96 12.59
C LYS A 35 18.79 27.62 13.61
N ASP A 36 18.91 26.37 14.04
CA ASP A 36 20.07 25.94 14.85
C ASP A 36 21.27 25.54 13.96
N GLU A 37 22.14 26.53 13.79
CA GLU A 37 23.61 26.50 13.61
C GLU A 37 24.29 25.16 13.23
N ASN A 38 24.27 24.78 11.94
CA ASN A 38 25.46 24.51 11.11
C ASN A 38 25.04 24.19 9.66
N VAL A 39 24.61 25.18 8.88
CA VAL A 39 24.29 25.00 7.45
C VAL A 39 25.59 25.01 6.63
N GLY A 40 26.39 23.97 6.87
CA GLY A 40 27.52 23.52 6.07
C GLY A 40 27.46 22.01 5.86
N GLY A 41 26.27 21.41 5.94
CA GLY A 41 26.06 19.99 5.70
C GLY A 41 26.28 19.68 4.22
N THR A 42 27.50 19.28 3.86
CA THR A 42 27.75 18.64 2.57
C THR A 42 26.81 17.45 2.46
N SER A 43 26.03 17.35 1.39
CA SER A 43 25.25 16.14 1.16
C SER A 43 26.23 14.97 1.03
N GLU A 44 26.27 14.14 2.06
CA GLU A 44 27.24 13.05 2.11
C GLU A 44 26.91 12.07 0.98
N ARG A 45 27.93 11.62 0.26
CA ARG A 45 27.76 10.57 -0.75
C ARG A 45 27.87 9.21 -0.08
N CYS A 46 26.98 8.31 -0.46
CA CYS A 46 27.05 6.92 -0.06
C CYS A 46 28.39 6.31 -0.49
N PRO A 47 29.18 5.71 0.42
CA PRO A 47 30.50 5.19 0.08
C PRO A 47 30.46 3.94 -0.82
N PHE A 48 29.26 3.38 -1.05
CA PHE A 48 29.08 2.14 -1.81
C PHE A 48 28.56 2.38 -3.24
N CYS A 49 27.62 3.31 -3.42
CA CYS A 49 27.03 3.64 -4.74
C CYS A 49 27.33 5.06 -5.23
N ASN A 50 27.96 5.89 -4.40
CA ASN A 50 28.32 7.29 -4.69
C ASN A 50 27.13 8.24 -4.97
N ALA A 51 25.90 7.79 -4.71
CA ALA A 51 24.71 8.63 -4.74
C ALA A 51 24.60 9.47 -3.46
N THR A 52 23.88 10.58 -3.55
CA THR A 52 23.63 11.47 -2.41
C THR A 52 22.78 10.76 -1.35
N LEU A 53 23.18 10.88 -0.08
CA LEU A 53 22.39 10.45 1.06
C LEU A 53 21.37 11.52 1.47
N PRO A 54 20.21 11.13 2.04
CA PRO A 54 19.23 12.11 2.50
C PRO A 54 19.82 12.93 3.64
N ILE A 55 19.49 14.23 3.69
CA ILE A 55 20.01 15.14 4.72
C ILE A 55 19.50 14.72 6.10
N LEU A 56 18.22 14.34 6.19
CA LEU A 56 17.61 13.77 7.37
C LEU A 56 17.40 12.27 7.15
N MET A 57 18.09 11.46 7.95
CA MET A 57 17.96 10.01 7.91
C MET A 57 16.70 9.60 8.68
N SER A 58 15.87 8.74 8.09
CA SER A 58 14.79 8.09 8.85
C SER A 58 15.38 7.11 9.88
N ASP A 59 14.59 6.67 10.86
CA ASP A 59 15.03 5.66 11.83
C ASP A 59 15.40 4.33 11.16
N ARG A 60 14.79 4.01 10.01
CA ARG A 60 15.11 2.84 9.21
C ARG A 60 16.50 2.95 8.59
N LEU A 61 16.85 4.07 7.96
CA LEU A 61 18.18 4.30 7.39
C LEU A 61 19.26 4.50 8.45
N LYS A 62 18.94 5.07 9.62
CA LYS A 62 19.85 5.08 10.78
C LYS A 62 20.19 3.66 11.20
N SER A 63 19.18 2.81 11.38
CA SER A 63 19.36 1.39 11.73
C SER A 63 20.19 0.66 10.68
N ALA A 64 19.87 0.83 9.39
CA ALA A 64 20.63 0.23 8.29
C ALA A 64 22.11 0.70 8.25
N SER A 65 22.36 1.99 8.54
CA SER A 65 23.72 2.56 8.64
C SER A 65 24.54 1.89 9.75
N GLU A 66 23.91 1.56 10.88
CA GLU A 66 24.58 0.82 11.94
C GLU A 66 24.82 -0.65 11.58
N LEU A 67 23.85 -1.30 10.92
CA LEU A 67 23.97 -2.70 10.49
C LEU A 67 25.08 -2.89 9.44
N ILE A 68 25.21 -1.98 8.47
CA ILE A 68 26.27 -2.07 7.44
C ILE A 68 27.66 -1.85 8.06
N LYS A 69 27.80 -0.96 9.06
CA LYS A 69 29.04 -0.77 9.82
C LYS A 69 29.43 -2.04 10.60
N GLN A 70 28.43 -2.78 11.08
CA GLN A 70 28.62 -4.07 11.76
C GLN A 70 28.80 -5.25 10.79
N GLY A 71 28.72 -5.03 9.48
CA GLY A 71 28.79 -6.09 8.46
C GLY A 71 27.60 -7.05 8.48
N LYS A 72 26.47 -6.66 9.06
CA LYS A 72 25.25 -7.49 9.20
C LYS A 72 24.37 -7.47 7.95
N ILE A 73 24.45 -6.41 7.16
CA ILE A 73 23.78 -6.30 5.86
C ILE A 73 24.82 -6.07 4.76
N PRO A 74 24.58 -6.50 3.52
CA PRO A 74 25.43 -6.19 2.38
C PRO A 74 25.26 -4.74 1.93
N ALA A 75 26.29 -4.20 1.26
CA ALA A 75 26.27 -2.85 0.70
C ALA A 75 25.10 -2.62 -0.28
N SER A 76 24.69 -3.65 -1.03
CA SER A 76 23.53 -3.58 -1.93
C SER A 76 22.22 -3.29 -1.20
N GLU A 77 22.05 -3.83 0.00
CA GLU A 77 20.85 -3.65 0.81
C GLU A 77 20.81 -2.24 1.40
N PHE A 78 21.93 -1.77 1.97
CA PHE A 78 22.05 -0.38 2.42
C PHE A 78 21.77 0.63 1.28
N CYS A 79 22.33 0.36 0.10
CA CYS A 79 22.11 1.19 -1.10
C CYS A 79 20.64 1.24 -1.50
N PHE A 80 19.95 0.10 -1.44
CA PHE A 80 18.53 0.03 -1.73
C PHE A 80 17.70 0.85 -0.72
N ILE A 81 18.03 0.76 0.57
CA ILE A 81 17.32 1.47 1.64
C ILE A 81 17.39 2.98 1.43
N HIS A 82 18.59 3.57 1.29
CA HIS A 82 18.67 5.02 1.10
C HIS A 82 18.11 5.49 -0.26
N PHE A 83 18.20 4.65 -1.29
CA PHE A 83 17.54 4.94 -2.58
C PHE A 83 16.02 4.98 -2.42
N ALA A 84 15.44 4.03 -1.69
CA ALA A 84 14.00 3.98 -1.47
C ALA A 84 13.50 5.13 -0.58
N GLU A 85 14.26 5.53 0.44
CA GLU A 85 13.93 6.73 1.24
C GLU A 85 13.89 8.00 0.40
N ILE A 86 14.81 8.15 -0.56
CA ILE A 86 14.83 9.33 -1.42
C ILE A 86 13.76 9.19 -2.51
N SER A 87 13.92 8.22 -3.40
CA SER A 87 13.18 8.16 -4.66
C SER A 87 11.79 7.56 -4.51
N VAL A 88 11.67 6.41 -3.84
CA VAL A 88 10.37 5.72 -3.73
C VAL A 88 9.40 6.54 -2.89
N THR A 89 9.90 7.13 -1.79
CA THR A 89 9.07 7.99 -0.93
C THR A 89 8.69 9.29 -1.64
N SER A 90 9.63 9.96 -2.34
CA SER A 90 9.31 11.18 -3.09
C SER A 90 8.29 10.95 -4.19
N ASP A 91 8.42 9.84 -4.92
CA ASP A 91 7.50 9.47 -5.99
C ASP A 91 6.09 9.22 -5.44
N GLY A 92 5.97 8.55 -4.29
CA GLY A 92 4.70 8.34 -3.63
C GLY A 92 4.02 9.63 -3.19
N VAL A 93 4.78 10.57 -2.60
CA VAL A 93 4.28 11.89 -2.22
C VAL A 93 3.83 12.68 -3.46
N ALA A 94 4.64 12.71 -4.52
CA ALA A 94 4.30 13.41 -5.76
C ALA A 94 3.01 12.87 -6.43
N ASN A 95 2.72 11.58 -6.25
CA ASN A 95 1.52 10.93 -6.76
C ASN A 95 0.37 10.87 -5.74
N ASN A 96 0.52 11.47 -4.55
CA ASN A 96 -0.45 11.46 -3.46
C ASN A 96 -0.89 10.05 -3.02
N TYR A 97 0.04 9.08 -2.98
CA TYR A 97 -0.25 7.77 -2.42
C TYR A 97 -0.37 7.84 -0.89
N PRO A 98 -1.32 7.12 -0.27
CA PRO A 98 -1.51 7.16 1.18
C PRO A 98 -0.26 6.65 1.92
N SER A 99 0.35 7.51 2.74
CA SER A 99 1.47 7.11 3.62
C SER A 99 1.01 6.41 4.90
N VAL A 100 -0.28 6.47 5.21
CA VAL A 100 -0.91 5.80 6.35
C VAL A 100 -2.17 5.09 5.86
N ILE A 101 -2.24 3.78 6.12
CA ILE A 101 -3.42 2.96 5.82
C ILE A 101 -3.99 2.45 7.13
N ASN A 102 -5.30 2.58 7.30
CA ASN A 102 -6.01 1.96 8.42
C ASN A 102 -6.23 0.47 8.13
N PHE A 103 -5.21 -0.35 8.44
CA PHE A 103 -5.27 -1.80 8.24
C PHE A 103 -6.30 -2.50 9.12
N GLU A 104 -6.72 -1.88 10.24
CA GLU A 104 -7.76 -2.43 11.12
C GLU A 104 -9.14 -2.43 10.48
N GLU A 105 -9.42 -1.48 9.58
CA GLU A 105 -10.68 -1.43 8.83
C GLU A 105 -10.67 -2.28 7.55
N LEU A 106 -9.49 -2.73 7.12
CA LEU A 106 -9.32 -3.48 5.89
C LEU A 106 -10.16 -4.77 5.85
N PRO A 107 -10.30 -5.56 6.94
CA PRO A 107 -11.22 -6.68 6.99
C PRO A 107 -12.65 -6.34 6.59
N ASP A 108 -13.23 -5.30 7.19
CA ASP A 108 -14.63 -4.94 6.93
C ASP A 108 -14.84 -4.46 5.49
N ARG A 109 -13.86 -3.74 4.94
CA ARG A 109 -13.86 -3.31 3.53
C ARG A 109 -13.84 -4.51 2.59
N ILE A 110 -12.96 -5.48 2.82
CA ILE A 110 -12.88 -6.70 1.99
C ILE A 110 -14.17 -7.52 2.08
N HIS A 111 -14.80 -7.60 3.25
CA HIS A 111 -16.09 -8.29 3.40
C HIS A 111 -17.20 -7.61 2.57
N LYS A 112 -17.21 -6.29 2.45
CA LYS A 112 -18.17 -5.55 1.60
C LYS A 112 -17.99 -5.90 0.11
N LEU A 113 -16.76 -6.19 -0.32
CA LEU A 113 -16.44 -6.60 -1.69
C LEU A 113 -16.81 -8.05 -2.01
N LYS A 114 -17.21 -8.86 -1.02
CA LYS A 114 -17.46 -10.31 -1.18
C LYS A 114 -18.35 -10.64 -2.38
N ASN A 115 -19.48 -9.94 -2.55
CA ASN A 115 -20.41 -10.23 -3.65
C ASN A 115 -19.81 -9.91 -5.02
N ASN A 116 -19.04 -8.82 -5.13
CA ASN A 116 -18.35 -8.51 -6.39
C ASN A 116 -17.29 -9.56 -6.73
N LEU A 117 -16.58 -10.08 -5.73
CA LEU A 117 -15.59 -11.14 -5.93
C LEU A 117 -16.26 -12.48 -6.30
N LEU A 118 -17.44 -12.77 -5.76
CA LEU A 118 -18.25 -13.92 -6.17
C LEU A 118 -18.63 -13.85 -7.66
N GLU A 119 -19.08 -12.68 -8.13
CA GLU A 119 -19.40 -12.49 -9.56
C GLU A 119 -18.18 -12.73 -10.47
N ILE A 120 -16.96 -12.45 -10.00
CA ILE A 120 -15.72 -12.78 -10.74
C ILE A 120 -15.47 -14.28 -10.76
N ILE A 121 -15.66 -14.97 -9.62
CA ILE A 121 -15.50 -16.43 -9.51
C ILE A 121 -16.51 -17.15 -10.42
N ASP A 122 -17.77 -16.74 -10.37
CA ASP A 122 -18.86 -17.28 -11.18
C ASP A 122 -18.72 -16.89 -12.66
N GLY A 123 -17.89 -15.89 -12.95
CA GLY A 123 -17.62 -15.40 -14.29
C GLY A 123 -18.74 -14.57 -14.89
N THR A 124 -19.57 -13.96 -14.04
CA THR A 124 -20.65 -13.06 -14.42
C THR A 124 -20.22 -11.59 -14.42
N ALA A 125 -19.05 -11.28 -13.85
CA ALA A 125 -18.42 -9.95 -13.93
C ALA A 125 -17.13 -9.98 -14.74
N ASP A 126 -16.85 -8.86 -15.42
CA ASP A 126 -15.56 -8.62 -16.09
C ASP A 126 -14.43 -8.54 -15.06
N SER A 127 -13.31 -9.17 -15.37
CA SER A 127 -12.11 -9.17 -14.52
C SER A 127 -10.85 -9.18 -15.37
N TYR A 128 -10.08 -8.09 -15.25
CA TYR A 128 -8.80 -7.95 -15.94
C TYR A 128 -7.84 -9.07 -15.53
N TYR A 129 -7.75 -9.34 -14.22
CA TYR A 129 -6.80 -10.30 -13.71
C TYR A 129 -7.19 -11.75 -14.04
N ARG A 130 -8.49 -12.07 -14.07
CA ARG A 130 -8.98 -13.37 -14.55
C ARG A 130 -8.64 -13.58 -16.02
N ASP A 131 -8.90 -12.60 -16.87
CA ASP A 131 -8.60 -12.68 -18.31
C ASP A 131 -7.09 -12.85 -18.55
N CYS A 132 -6.27 -12.08 -17.83
CA CYS A 132 -4.83 -12.21 -17.86
C CYS A 132 -4.38 -13.62 -17.43
N ALA A 133 -4.86 -14.12 -16.28
CA ALA A 133 -4.53 -15.45 -15.79
C ALA A 133 -4.89 -16.56 -16.79
N LEU A 134 -6.10 -16.51 -17.37
CA LEU A 134 -6.56 -17.45 -18.38
C LEU A 134 -5.72 -17.39 -19.66
N LYS A 135 -5.39 -16.19 -20.13
CA LYS A 135 -4.53 -16.00 -21.32
C LYS A 135 -3.13 -16.56 -21.11
N TYR A 136 -2.54 -16.35 -19.93
CA TYR A 136 -1.24 -16.89 -19.58
C TYR A 136 -1.25 -18.41 -19.45
N TYR A 137 -2.29 -18.98 -18.83
CA TYR A 137 -2.47 -20.42 -18.78
C TYR A 137 -2.63 -21.01 -20.18
N LYS A 138 -3.44 -20.40 -21.05
CA LYS A 138 -3.63 -20.87 -22.44
C LYS A 138 -2.30 -20.92 -23.21
N LYS A 139 -1.41 -19.95 -22.98
CA LYS A 139 -0.10 -19.87 -23.64
C LYS A 139 0.93 -20.86 -23.07
N ASN A 140 0.97 -21.05 -21.75
CA ASN A 140 2.07 -21.75 -21.08
C ASN A 140 1.65 -23.08 -20.41
N GLY A 141 0.36 -23.41 -20.45
CA GLY A 141 -0.24 -24.48 -19.67
C GLY A 141 0.03 -24.31 -18.17
N ARG A 142 0.17 -25.44 -17.47
CA ARG A 142 0.45 -25.49 -16.02
C ARG A 142 1.72 -24.77 -15.59
N LYS A 143 2.65 -24.46 -16.51
CA LYS A 143 3.87 -23.71 -16.18
C LYS A 143 3.60 -22.23 -15.93
N SER A 144 2.40 -21.71 -16.24
CA SER A 144 2.02 -20.31 -15.98
C SER A 144 2.11 -19.94 -14.50
N ALA A 145 1.74 -20.87 -13.61
CA ALA A 145 1.78 -20.70 -12.16
C ALA A 145 3.13 -21.11 -11.51
N SER A 146 4.14 -21.47 -12.32
CA SER A 146 5.48 -21.71 -11.78
C SER A 146 6.12 -20.41 -11.31
N PRO A 147 7.10 -20.44 -10.37
CA PRO A 147 7.78 -19.22 -9.93
C PRO A 147 8.34 -18.38 -11.08
N LEU A 148 8.92 -19.02 -12.10
CA LEU A 148 9.40 -18.32 -13.30
C LEU A 148 8.26 -17.75 -14.16
N GLY A 149 7.11 -18.44 -14.20
CA GLY A 149 5.91 -17.96 -14.90
C GLY A 149 5.28 -16.74 -14.23
N LEU A 150 5.30 -16.70 -12.89
CA LEU A 150 4.80 -15.57 -12.09
C LEU A 150 5.78 -14.40 -12.06
N LEU A 151 7.10 -14.64 -12.10
CA LEU A 151 8.12 -13.59 -12.06
C LEU A 151 7.88 -12.51 -13.13
N ASN A 152 7.47 -12.91 -14.35
CA ASN A 152 7.20 -11.99 -15.45
C ASN A 152 5.95 -11.10 -15.27
N ARG A 153 5.12 -11.39 -14.26
CA ARG A 153 3.90 -10.64 -13.93
C ARG A 153 3.88 -10.20 -12.47
N PHE A 154 4.97 -10.40 -11.75
CA PHE A 154 5.02 -10.18 -10.31
C PHE A 154 4.59 -8.75 -9.97
N GLU A 155 5.12 -7.78 -10.72
CA GLU A 155 4.78 -6.36 -10.62
C GLU A 155 3.28 -6.07 -10.71
N GLU A 156 2.55 -6.80 -11.57
CA GLU A 156 1.12 -6.57 -11.80
C GLU A 156 0.23 -7.21 -10.74
N LEU A 157 0.74 -8.24 -10.05
CA LEU A 157 -0.01 -9.04 -9.06
C LEU A 157 0.14 -8.53 -7.63
N ARG A 158 0.95 -7.49 -7.40
CA ARG A 158 1.12 -6.85 -6.08
C ARG A 158 -0.11 -6.06 -5.65
N ALA A 159 -0.14 -5.65 -4.39
CA ALA A 159 -1.29 -4.93 -3.81
C ALA A 159 -1.19 -3.39 -3.93
N GLY A 160 -0.27 -2.85 -4.74
CA GLY A 160 -0.09 -1.41 -4.85
C GLY A 160 0.39 -0.77 -3.55
N TYR A 161 -0.09 0.44 -3.23
CA TYR A 161 0.29 1.14 -2.02
C TYR A 161 -0.10 0.39 -0.74
N TYR A 162 -0.99 -0.61 -0.79
CA TYR A 162 -1.25 -1.48 0.37
C TYR A 162 -0.03 -2.33 0.75
N GLY A 163 0.92 -2.51 -0.17
CA GLY A 163 2.17 -3.23 0.03
C GLY A 163 1.99 -4.68 0.43
N THR A 164 3.11 -5.30 0.81
CA THR A 164 3.16 -6.71 1.24
C THR A 164 2.28 -6.97 2.46
N LYS A 165 2.23 -6.03 3.43
CA LYS A 165 1.35 -6.14 4.60
C LYS A 165 -0.12 -6.23 4.22
N GLY A 166 -0.60 -5.33 3.37
CA GLY A 166 -1.97 -5.37 2.88
C GLY A 166 -2.26 -6.61 2.04
N ALA A 167 -1.31 -7.06 1.22
CA ALA A 167 -1.44 -8.31 0.46
C ALA A 167 -1.63 -9.53 1.38
N LEU A 168 -0.92 -9.60 2.50
CA LEU A 168 -1.07 -10.67 3.49
C LEU A 168 -2.45 -10.65 4.17
N ILE A 169 -2.92 -9.46 4.56
CA ILE A 169 -4.24 -9.28 5.17
C ILE A 169 -5.35 -9.68 4.17
N ILE A 170 -5.27 -9.15 2.93
CA ILE A 170 -6.19 -9.51 1.84
C ILE A 170 -6.21 -11.02 1.65
N SER A 171 -5.04 -11.66 1.51
CA SER A 171 -4.94 -13.11 1.34
C SER A 171 -5.61 -13.89 2.46
N ASP A 172 -5.33 -13.56 3.73
CA ASP A 172 -5.91 -14.24 4.89
C ASP A 172 -7.44 -14.17 4.91
N ILE A 173 -8.00 -12.99 4.64
CA ILE A 173 -9.45 -12.80 4.63
C ILE A 173 -10.08 -13.56 3.46
N LEU A 174 -9.49 -13.48 2.27
CA LEU A 174 -10.02 -14.17 1.10
C LEU A 174 -9.94 -15.71 1.25
N MET A 175 -8.89 -16.22 1.90
CA MET A 175 -8.79 -17.65 2.25
C MET A 175 -9.96 -18.07 3.16
N LYS A 176 -10.25 -17.28 4.20
CA LYS A 176 -11.38 -17.53 5.11
C LYS A 176 -12.73 -17.43 4.40
N LEU A 177 -12.88 -16.47 3.49
CA LEU A 177 -14.14 -16.22 2.78
C LEU A 177 -14.45 -17.28 1.72
N PHE A 178 -13.44 -17.75 0.99
CA PHE A 178 -13.67 -18.52 -0.25
C PHE A 178 -13.02 -19.90 -0.25
N LEU A 179 -11.81 -20.08 0.28
CA LEU A 179 -11.15 -21.38 0.28
C LEU A 179 -11.63 -22.28 1.43
N ASN A 180 -11.64 -21.75 2.65
CA ASN A 180 -12.04 -22.51 3.84
C ASN A 180 -13.55 -22.82 3.89
N THR A 181 -14.35 -22.04 3.16
CA THR A 181 -15.80 -22.25 2.98
C THR A 181 -16.12 -23.14 1.78
N HIS A 182 -15.11 -23.59 1.03
CA HIS A 182 -15.26 -24.38 -0.20
C HIS A 182 -16.08 -23.70 -1.31
N ILE A 183 -16.15 -22.37 -1.31
CA ILE A 183 -16.75 -21.61 -2.41
C ILE A 183 -15.79 -21.60 -3.61
N LEU A 184 -14.49 -21.43 -3.38
CA LEU A 184 -13.47 -21.50 -4.41
C LEU A 184 -13.08 -22.97 -4.63
N THR A 185 -13.46 -23.53 -5.77
CA THR A 185 -13.31 -24.95 -6.08
C THR A 185 -12.56 -25.15 -7.39
N SER A 186 -12.01 -26.35 -7.60
CA SER A 186 -11.34 -26.69 -8.86
C SER A 186 -12.27 -26.58 -10.07
N GLU A 187 -13.59 -26.63 -9.89
CA GLU A 187 -14.58 -26.52 -10.97
C GLU A 187 -14.72 -25.07 -11.43
N ASN A 188 -14.93 -24.12 -10.52
CA ASN A 188 -15.12 -22.71 -10.86
C ASN A 188 -13.81 -21.95 -11.11
N THR A 189 -12.66 -22.45 -10.62
CA THR A 189 -11.35 -21.86 -10.94
C THR A 189 -10.66 -22.47 -12.15
N ALA A 190 -11.24 -23.52 -12.74
CA ALA A 190 -10.63 -24.19 -13.89
C ALA A 190 -10.30 -23.18 -15.01
N PRO A 191 -9.11 -23.28 -15.64
CA PRO A 191 -8.11 -24.33 -15.51
C PRO A 191 -7.06 -24.11 -14.41
N LEU A 192 -7.16 -23.02 -13.64
CA LEU A 192 -6.25 -22.72 -12.53
C LEU A 192 -6.62 -23.56 -11.30
N LYS A 193 -5.63 -23.84 -10.46
CA LYS A 193 -5.91 -24.36 -9.11
C LYS A 193 -6.52 -23.24 -8.27
N PRO A 194 -7.34 -23.56 -7.25
CA PRO A 194 -7.92 -22.54 -6.37
C PRO A 194 -6.89 -21.60 -5.73
N ALA A 195 -5.73 -22.12 -5.32
CA ALA A 195 -4.64 -21.30 -4.78
C ALA A 195 -4.02 -20.35 -5.82
N ASP A 196 -3.81 -20.82 -7.05
CA ASP A 196 -3.28 -19.99 -8.15
C ASP A 196 -4.30 -18.90 -8.53
N TYR A 197 -5.59 -19.24 -8.55
CA TYR A 197 -6.67 -18.28 -8.80
C TYR A 197 -6.75 -17.22 -7.70
N MET A 198 -6.53 -17.60 -6.43
CA MET A 198 -6.45 -16.65 -5.32
C MET A 198 -5.34 -15.62 -5.54
N MET A 199 -4.13 -16.09 -5.86
CA MET A 199 -2.96 -15.23 -6.04
C MET A 199 -3.02 -14.40 -7.33
N GLU A 200 -3.42 -15.01 -8.45
CA GLU A 200 -3.37 -14.36 -9.76
C GLU A 200 -4.61 -13.51 -10.08
N VAL A 201 -5.73 -13.74 -9.39
CA VAL A 201 -7.01 -13.08 -9.68
C VAL A 201 -7.52 -12.32 -8.47
N LEU A 202 -7.87 -13.03 -7.39
CA LEU A 202 -8.69 -12.44 -6.34
C LEU A 202 -7.94 -11.45 -5.45
N ILE A 203 -6.66 -11.70 -5.14
CA ILE A 203 -5.82 -10.73 -4.41
C ILE A 203 -5.69 -9.41 -5.19
N PRO A 204 -5.20 -9.39 -6.44
CA PRO A 204 -5.04 -8.14 -7.16
C PRO A 204 -6.37 -7.48 -7.54
N GLU A 205 -7.46 -8.23 -7.79
CA GLU A 205 -8.81 -7.67 -7.95
C GLU A 205 -9.29 -6.96 -6.67
N THR A 206 -9.03 -7.55 -5.51
CA THR A 206 -9.41 -6.96 -4.23
C THR A 206 -8.63 -5.69 -3.96
N ALA A 207 -7.29 -5.73 -4.13
CA ALA A 207 -6.46 -4.54 -3.98
C ALA A 207 -6.86 -3.42 -4.95
N MET A 208 -7.14 -3.74 -6.22
CA MET A 208 -7.61 -2.77 -7.21
C MET A 208 -8.94 -2.14 -6.80
N ARG A 209 -9.87 -2.91 -6.27
CA ARG A 209 -11.19 -2.41 -5.82
C ARG A 209 -11.09 -1.56 -4.56
N LEU A 210 -10.21 -1.92 -3.63
CA LEU A 210 -9.91 -1.09 -2.46
C LEU A 210 -9.33 0.26 -2.90
N ILE A 211 -8.36 0.25 -3.83
CA ILE A 211 -7.80 1.48 -4.40
C ILE A 211 -8.87 2.32 -5.10
N TYR A 212 -9.79 1.67 -5.81
CA TYR A 212 -10.91 2.34 -6.45
C TYR A 212 -11.84 3.03 -5.44
N GLU A 213 -12.12 2.40 -4.30
CA GLU A 213 -12.85 3.04 -3.19
C GLU A 213 -12.07 4.22 -2.60
N ASP A 214 -10.76 4.07 -2.40
CA ASP A 214 -9.89 5.09 -1.78
C ASP A 214 -9.82 6.38 -2.60
N ILE A 215 -9.88 6.28 -3.92
CA ILE A 215 -9.95 7.44 -4.83
C ILE A 215 -11.38 7.98 -5.00
N GLY A 216 -12.30 7.61 -4.10
CA GLY A 216 -13.68 8.09 -4.05
C GLY A 216 -14.66 7.33 -4.94
N GLY A 217 -14.23 6.24 -5.59
CA GLY A 217 -15.01 5.58 -6.65
C GLY A 217 -15.11 6.42 -7.93
N ASP A 218 -14.39 7.55 -7.99
CA ASP A 218 -14.39 8.44 -9.14
C ASP A 218 -13.42 7.92 -10.20
N GLY A 219 -13.95 7.50 -11.35
CA GLY A 219 -13.17 7.00 -12.48
C GLY A 219 -13.48 5.55 -12.84
N SER A 220 -12.46 4.82 -13.30
CA SER A 220 -12.59 3.45 -13.79
C SER A 220 -11.70 2.48 -13.01
N LEU A 221 -12.05 1.20 -12.98
CA LEU A 221 -11.16 0.16 -12.43
C LEU A 221 -9.79 0.15 -13.12
N GLU A 222 -9.70 0.57 -14.39
CA GLU A 222 -8.43 0.72 -15.10
C GLU A 222 -7.56 1.84 -14.50
N THR A 223 -8.15 2.92 -13.99
CA THR A 223 -7.43 3.96 -13.26
C THR A 223 -6.86 3.40 -11.96
N ALA A 224 -7.67 2.68 -11.19
CA ALA A 224 -7.23 2.02 -9.95
C ALA A 224 -6.14 0.98 -10.22
N ARG A 225 -6.23 0.23 -11.31
CA ARG A 225 -5.19 -0.73 -11.74
C ARG A 225 -3.86 -0.04 -12.06
N LYS A 226 -3.89 1.10 -12.74
CA LYS A 226 -2.67 1.87 -13.02
C LYS A 226 -2.01 2.32 -11.73
N ILE A 227 -2.80 2.83 -10.78
CA ILE A 227 -2.32 3.20 -9.44
C ILE A 227 -1.75 1.98 -8.72
N LEU A 228 -2.44 0.84 -8.74
CA LEU A 228 -1.96 -0.41 -8.14
C LEU A 228 -0.55 -0.74 -8.66
N VAL A 229 -0.35 -0.75 -9.97
CA VAL A 229 0.96 -1.08 -10.55
C VAL A 229 2.02 -0.02 -10.19
N SER A 230 1.72 1.27 -10.36
CA SER A 230 2.71 2.34 -10.13
C SER A 230 3.05 2.57 -8.66
N SER A 231 2.16 2.22 -7.73
CA SER A 231 2.34 2.43 -6.30
C SER A 231 2.93 1.23 -5.55
N SER A 232 3.17 0.11 -6.22
CA SER A 232 3.56 -1.13 -5.53
C SER A 232 4.91 -1.04 -4.82
N ASN A 233 5.92 -0.41 -5.42
CA ASN A 233 7.20 -0.18 -4.73
C ASN A 233 7.05 0.73 -3.50
N PHE A 234 6.17 1.73 -3.59
CA PHE A 234 5.88 2.62 -2.49
C PHE A 234 5.21 1.87 -1.33
N GLY A 235 4.16 1.08 -1.60
CA GLY A 235 3.50 0.29 -0.56
C GLY A 235 4.42 -0.71 0.11
N ASP A 236 5.22 -1.44 -0.68
CA ASP A 236 6.22 -2.38 -0.16
C ASP A 236 7.35 -1.69 0.61
N TRP A 237 7.62 -0.42 0.35
CA TRP A 237 8.60 0.33 1.11
C TRP A 237 8.02 0.84 2.44
N VAL A 238 6.88 1.54 2.36
CA VAL A 238 6.30 2.31 3.47
C VAL A 238 5.54 1.43 4.46
N HIS A 239 4.94 0.31 4.02
CA HIS A 239 4.13 -0.57 4.87
C HIS A 239 4.76 -1.93 5.10
N ASN A 240 6.06 -2.05 4.85
CA ASN A 240 6.80 -3.23 5.23
C ASN A 240 7.15 -3.16 6.71
N ASP A 241 6.50 -4.02 7.51
CA ASP A 241 6.76 -4.22 8.93
C ASP A 241 8.12 -4.89 9.21
N GLY A 242 8.91 -5.19 8.17
CA GLY A 242 10.23 -5.76 8.30
C GLY A 242 11.18 -4.79 9.00
N ASP A 243 11.40 -5.03 10.30
CA ASP A 243 12.63 -4.67 10.99
C ASP A 243 13.82 -5.00 10.08
N VAL A 244 14.71 -4.02 9.90
CA VAL A 244 16.05 -4.26 9.31
C VAL A 244 16.93 -4.91 10.37
#